data_AF-A0A7Y3UE43-F1
#
_entry.id   AF-A0A7Y3UE43-F1
#
_cell.length_a   1.000
_cell.length_b   1.000
_cell.length_c   1.000
_cell.angle_alpha   90.00
_cell.angle_beta   90.00
_cell.angle_gamma   90.00
#
_symmetry.space_group_name_H-M   'P 1'
#
loop_
_entity.id
_entity.type
_entity.pdbx_description
1 polymer ?
#
loop_
_entity_poly.entity_id
_entity_poly.type
_entity_poly.pdbx_seq_one_letter_code
_entity_poly.pdbx_strand_id
1 'polypeptide(L)' 'MPVNEAAYVSLDNLYFSSKTLVDFAETFFSNGGKYLHIDEVQKYPNWSIEVKNTYGNLPELKHSVSGSSITEILE' A
#
# COMPACT_ATOMS: atom_id res chain seq x y z
N MET A 1 5.32 -4.64 -16.83
CA MET A 1 5.29 -5.53 -15.66
C MET A 1 4.52 -6.78 -16.05
N PRO A 2 4.91 -7.99 -15.63
CA PRO A 2 4.04 -9.14 -15.78
C PRO A 2 2.74 -8.86 -15.02
N VAL A 3 1.58 -9.01 -15.68
CA VAL A 3 0.27 -8.64 -15.10
C VAL A 3 0.00 -9.41 -13.80
N ASN A 4 0.60 -10.59 -13.63
CA ASN A 4 0.40 -11.47 -12.49
C ASN A 4 1.26 -11.12 -11.26
N GLU A 5 2.18 -10.16 -11.36
CA GLU A 5 3.10 -9.77 -10.26
C GLU A 5 2.78 -8.37 -9.70
N ALA A 6 1.75 -7.71 -10.22
CA ALA A 6 1.40 -6.33 -9.88
C ALA A 6 -0.03 -6.24 -9.33
N ALA A 7 -0.22 -5.44 -8.28
CA ALA A 7 -1.52 -5.09 -7.74
C ALA A 7 -1.67 -3.57 -7.65
N TYR A 8 -2.88 -3.09 -7.92
CA TYR A 8 -3.33 -1.74 -7.63
C TYR A 8 -4.44 -1.80 -6.59
N VAL A 9 -4.30 -1.00 -5.53
CA VAL A 9 -5.29 -0.88 -4.45
C VAL A 9 -5.53 0.58 -4.11
N SER A 10 -6.78 0.92 -3.81
CA SER A 10 -7.14 2.20 -3.20
C SER A 10 -7.46 1.96 -1.73
N LEU A 11 -6.85 2.73 -0.83
CA LEU A 11 -7.11 2.60 0.62
C LEU A 11 -8.47 3.16 1.06
N ASP A 12 -9.21 3.81 0.15
CA ASP A 12 -10.62 4.19 0.33
C ASP A 12 -11.58 2.99 0.18
N ASN A 13 -11.09 1.84 -0.27
CA ASN A 13 -11.91 0.65 -0.46
C ASN A 13 -12.38 0.08 0.89
N LEU A 14 -13.66 -0.31 0.99
CA LEU A 14 -14.26 -0.92 2.18
C LEU A 14 -13.49 -2.16 2.68
N TYR A 15 -12.73 -2.84 1.83
CA TYR A 15 -11.79 -3.89 2.24
C TYR A 15 -10.90 -3.44 3.43
N PHE A 16 -10.39 -2.21 3.37
CA PHE A 16 -9.51 -1.62 4.38
C PHE A 16 -10.24 -1.10 5.63
N SER A 17 -11.56 -1.27 5.71
CA SER A 17 -12.31 -1.05 6.96
C SER A 17 -12.10 -2.16 8.00
N SER A 18 -11.62 -3.33 7.56
CA SER A 18 -11.43 -4.51 8.41
C SER A 18 -10.10 -5.23 8.19
N LYS A 19 -9.28 -4.77 7.25
CA LYS A 19 -7.97 -5.31 6.90
C LYS A 19 -6.95 -4.19 6.82
N THR A 20 -5.75 -4.43 7.33
CA THR A 20 -4.68 -3.44 7.27
C THR A 20 -3.99 -3.48 5.90
N LEU A 21 -3.31 -2.39 5.53
CA LEU A 21 -2.43 -2.39 4.36
C LEU A 21 -1.27 -3.38 4.57
N VAL A 22 -0.78 -3.51 5.81
CA VAL A 22 0.28 -4.48 6.15
C VAL A 22 -0.17 -5.92 5.82
N ASP A 23 -1.33 -6.34 6.33
CA ASP A 23 -1.87 -7.69 6.09
C ASP A 23 -2.05 -7.97 4.59
N PHE A 24 -2.54 -6.96 3.86
CA PHE A 24 -2.72 -7.06 2.42
C PHE A 24 -1.38 -7.24 1.70
N ALA A 25 -0.39 -6.39 2.03
CA ALA A 25 0.93 -6.40 1.40
C ALA A 25 1.67 -7.71 1.67
N GLU A 26 1.63 -8.22 2.91
CA GLU A 26 2.22 -9.50 3.28
C GLU A 26 1.58 -10.67 2.52
N THR A 27 0.25 -10.68 2.42
CA THR A 27 -0.48 -11.71 1.66
C THR A 27 -0.17 -11.64 0.18
N PHE A 28 -0.17 -10.43 -0.40
CA PHE A 28 0.14 -10.21 -1.81
C PHE A 28 1.56 -10.64 -2.14
N PHE A 29 2.54 -10.25 -1.32
CA PHE A 29 3.94 -10.62 -1.48
C PHE A 29 4.15 -12.13 -1.35
N SER A 30 3.54 -12.77 -0.34
CA SER A 30 3.61 -14.22 -0.14
C SER A 30 3.06 -15.02 -1.33
N ASN A 31 2.15 -14.44 -2.11
CA ASN A 31 1.60 -15.02 -3.33
C ASN A 31 2.44 -14.71 -4.59
N GLY A 32 3.65 -14.17 -4.45
CA GLY A 32 4.56 -13.86 -5.56
C GLY A 32 4.39 -12.46 -6.15
N GLY A 33 3.59 -11.61 -5.51
CA GLY A 33 3.46 -10.20 -5.87
C GLY A 33 4.77 -9.42 -5.66
N LYS A 34 5.09 -8.51 -6.58
CA LYS A 34 6.34 -7.73 -6.56
C LYS A 34 6.14 -6.23 -6.71
N TYR A 35 5.00 -5.80 -7.25
CA TYR A 35 4.70 -4.39 -7.50
C TYR A 35 3.35 -4.04 -6.89
N LEU A 36 3.35 -3.15 -5.90
CA LEU A 36 2.15 -2.70 -5.21
C LEU A 36 1.95 -1.20 -5.44
N HIS A 37 0.90 -0.86 -6.16
CA HIS A 37 0.47 0.52 -6.36
C HIS A 37 -0.68 0.83 -5.39
N ILE A 38 -0.47 1.83 -4.54
CA ILE A 38 -1.38 2.21 -3.46
C ILE A 38 -1.90 3.62 -3.75
N ASP A 39 -3.21 3.80 -3.73
CA ASP A 39 -3.86 5.08 -4.00
C ASP A 39 -4.76 5.54 -2.84
N GLU A 40 -5.10 6.83 -2.83
CA GLU A 40 -5.96 7.48 -1.83
C GLU A 40 -5.50 7.30 -0.38
N VAL A 41 -4.19 7.27 -0.14
CA VAL A 41 -3.64 6.97 1.20
C VAL A 41 -4.07 7.94 2.29
N GLN A 42 -4.32 9.19 1.96
CA GLN A 42 -4.74 10.24 2.88
C GLN A 42 -6.15 10.02 3.47
N LYS A 43 -6.95 9.11 2.89
CA LYS A 43 -8.25 8.70 3.45
C LYS A 43 -8.13 7.56 4.47
N TYR A 44 -6.95 6.94 4.58
CA TYR A 44 -6.72 5.77 5.43
C TYR A 44 -5.96 6.15 6.70
N PRO A 45 -6.52 5.89 7.90
CA PRO A 45 -5.85 6.17 9.16
C PRO A 45 -4.50 5.44 9.27
N ASN A 46 -3.48 6.12 9.81
CA ASN A 46 -2.14 5.54 10.02
C ASN A 46 -1.41 5.07 8.75
N TRP A 47 -1.84 5.51 7.56
CA TRP A 47 -1.24 5.09 6.28
C TRP A 47 0.29 5.19 6.26
N SER A 48 0.86 6.26 6.82
CA SER A 48 2.30 6.51 6.78
C SER A 48 3.10 5.47 7.59
N ILE A 49 2.56 5.05 8.74
CA ILE A 49 3.15 4.02 9.59
C ILE A 49 3.08 2.66 8.89
N GLU A 50 1.92 2.32 8.35
CA GLU A 50 1.72 1.03 7.68
C GLU A 50 2.55 0.91 6.40
N VAL A 51 2.59 1.96 5.56
CA VAL A 51 3.46 2.01 4.39
C VAL A 51 4.92 1.86 4.81
N LYS A 52 5.39 2.55 5.85
CA LYS A 52 6.77 2.41 6.34
C LYS A 52 7.05 0.97 6.82
N ASN A 53 6.08 0.34 7.49
CA ASN A 53 6.21 -1.04 7.92
C ASN A 53 6.30 -2.00 6.72
N THR A 54 5.50 -1.81 5.66
CA THR A 54 5.62 -2.65 4.46
C THR A 54 6.95 -2.45 3.76
N TYR A 55 7.45 -1.21 3.66
CA TYR A 55 8.80 -0.93 3.14
C TYR A 55 9.91 -1.61 3.97
N GLY A 56 9.79 -1.61 5.30
CA GLY A 56 10.77 -2.22 6.20
C GLY A 56 10.73 -3.75 6.20
N ASN A 57 9.54 -4.33 6.19
CA ASN A 57 9.34 -5.77 6.34
C ASN A 57 9.45 -6.52 4.99
N LEU A 58 9.13 -5.85 3.87
CA LEU A 58 9.06 -6.45 2.54
C LEU A 58 10.02 -5.73 1.57
N PRO A 59 11.36 -5.87 1.75
CA PRO A 59 12.34 -5.09 0.99
C PRO A 59 12.33 -5.38 -0.53
N GLU A 60 11.82 -6.54 -0.96
CA GLU A 60 11.70 -6.91 -2.37
C GLU A 60 10.38 -6.44 -3.00
N LEU A 61 9.40 -6.00 -2.20
CA LEU A 61 8.13 -5.46 -2.68
C LEU A 61 8.32 -3.99 -3.10
N LYS A 62 8.11 -3.70 -4.38
CA LYS A 62 8.19 -2.34 -4.92
C LYS A 62 6.85 -1.64 -4.73
N HIS A 63 6.86 -0.55 -3.98
CA HIS A 63 5.67 0.22 -3.70
C HIS A 63 5.68 1.52 -4.51
N SER A 64 4.51 1.95 -4.99
CA SER A 64 4.26 3.36 -5.28
C SER A 64 3.02 3.81 -4.55
N VAL A 65 3.05 5.06 -4.10
CA VAL A 65 1.95 5.65 -3.34
C VAL A 65 1.46 6.90 -4.07
N SER A 66 0.14 7.03 -4.21
CA SER A 66 -0.53 8.26 -4.59
C SER A 66 -1.57 8.65 -3.55
N GLY A 67 -1.80 9.95 -3.47
CA GLY A 67 -2.91 10.53 -2.74
C GLY A 67 -3.49 11.68 -3.54
N SER A 68 -4.79 11.92 -3.43
CA SER A 68 -5.36 13.15 -3.96
C SER A 68 -4.80 14.31 -3.13
N SER A 69 -4.28 15.33 -3.81
CA SER A 69 -3.55 16.43 -3.18
C SER A 69 -4.39 17.17 -2.14
N ILE A 70 -4.24 16.75 -0.88
CA ILE A 70 -4.11 17.67 0.25
C ILE A 70 -2.64 17.55 0.64
N THR A 71 -1.85 18.53 0.21
CA THR A 71 -0.47 18.71 0.67
C THR A 71 -0.52 18.94 2.18
N GLU A 72 -0.49 17.86 2.96
CA GLU A 72 -0.10 17.94 4.37
C GLU A 72 1.40 17.71 4.42
N ILE A 73 2.06 18.80 4.76
CA ILE A 73 3.50 19.06 4.79
C ILE A 73 4.22 18.00 5.66
N LEU A 74 5.27 17.39 5.11
CA LEU A 74 6.35 16.81 5.92
C LEU A 74 7.57 17.74 5.73
N GLU A 75 7.68 18.72 6.62
CA GLU A 75 8.96 19.24 7.10
C GLU A 75 9.52 18.26 8.15
#